data_AF-A0A1Z9U028-F1
#
_entry.id   AF-A0A1Z9U028-F1
#
_cell.length_a   1.000
_cell.length_b   1.000
_cell.length_c   1.000
_cell.angle_alpha   90.00
_cell.angle_beta   90.00
_cell.angle_gamma   90.00
#
_symmetry.space_group_name_H-M   'P 1'
#
loop_
_entity.id
_entity.type
_entity.pdbx_description
1 polymer ?
#
loop_
_entity_poly.entity_id
_entity_poly.type
_entity_poly.pdbx_seq_one_letter_code
_entity_poly.pdbx_strand_id
1 'polypeptide(L)'
;MIIVLYRYNKQSRRTEMFKTILNKIKSVTGNSLAEFAVTTAMMATLAATAAPQFGSVGEGAKEKKTMNNIDKIVQAANNYYNQKLDEEGRGRFPGQVKYDEPVGSAPDIDLDEDPTVAEGLATFVDVELSALDDFEDTGLNQFVYVFANADTNTFAVESDWVSLETDVDYNYDGANDFMDLFGNNGMSSPFQDGAYIYLVIPGFGSGTDAQSPALVVADAENPTQLHKTLVP
;
A
#
# COMPACT_ATOMS: atom_id res chain seq x y z
N MET A 1 41.19 -73.93 47.32
CA MET A 1 41.17 -72.47 47.58
C MET A 1 41.20 -71.63 46.30
N ILE A 2 42.04 -71.94 45.31
CA ILE A 2 42.21 -71.16 44.06
C ILE A 2 40.94 -71.10 43.17
N ILE A 3 40.18 -72.19 43.07
CA ILE A 3 38.97 -72.26 42.20
C ILE A 3 37.83 -71.37 42.72
N VAL A 4 37.71 -71.21 44.04
CA VAL A 4 36.67 -70.38 44.68
C VAL A 4 36.95 -68.89 44.43
N LEU A 5 38.22 -68.47 44.55
CA LEU A 5 38.66 -67.10 44.25
C LEU A 5 38.43 -66.72 42.77
N TYR A 6 38.66 -67.65 41.84
CA TYR A 6 38.43 -67.40 40.41
C TYR A 6 36.94 -67.22 40.07
N ARG A 7 36.05 -68.02 40.68
CA ARG A 7 34.59 -67.88 40.50
C ARG A 7 34.06 -66.57 41.07
N TYR A 8 34.56 -66.12 42.23
CA TYR A 8 34.17 -64.85 42.84
C TYR A 8 34.58 -63.64 41.98
N ASN A 9 35.82 -63.62 41.48
CA ASN A 9 36.32 -62.54 40.61
C ASN A 9 35.61 -62.48 39.24
N LYS A 10 35.16 -63.61 38.70
CA LYS A 10 34.38 -63.66 37.44
C LYS A 10 32.95 -63.17 37.63
N GLN A 11 32.33 -63.45 38.78
CA GLN A 11 31.00 -62.92 39.10
C GLN A 11 31.04 -61.40 39.37
N SER A 12 31.99 -60.91 40.17
CA SER A 12 32.15 -59.48 40.43
C SER A 12 32.33 -58.67 39.13
N ARG A 13 33.20 -59.15 38.22
CA ARG A 13 33.38 -58.50 36.89
C ARG A 13 32.13 -58.52 36.01
N ARG A 14 31.29 -59.55 36.09
CA ARG A 14 30.02 -59.59 35.33
C ARG A 14 29.03 -58.56 35.88
N THR A 15 28.90 -58.45 37.19
CA THR A 15 28.00 -57.48 37.83
C THR A 15 28.40 -56.04 37.52
N GLU A 16 29.70 -55.72 37.54
CA GLU A 16 30.21 -54.39 37.17
C GLU A 16 30.03 -54.08 35.66
N MET A 17 30.17 -55.08 34.81
CA MET A 17 29.89 -54.96 33.37
C MET A 17 28.40 -54.70 33.11
N PHE A 18 27.50 -55.39 33.82
CA PHE A 18 26.05 -55.16 33.74
C PHE A 18 25.64 -53.77 34.25
N LYS A 19 26.21 -53.29 35.37
CA LYS A 19 25.99 -51.92 35.86
C LYS A 19 26.45 -50.86 34.85
N THR A 20 27.58 -51.10 34.18
CA THR A 20 28.12 -50.19 33.16
C THR A 20 27.21 -50.11 31.93
N ILE A 21 26.67 -51.25 31.49
CA ILE A 21 25.70 -51.31 30.39
C ILE A 21 24.38 -50.63 30.78
N LEU A 22 23.87 -50.90 31.98
CA LEU A 22 22.64 -50.27 32.49
C LEU A 22 22.78 -48.75 32.66
N ASN A 23 23.96 -48.26 33.05
CA ASN A 23 24.22 -46.82 33.14
C ASN A 23 24.36 -46.15 31.75
N LYS A 24 24.78 -46.88 30.71
CA LYS A 24 24.81 -46.40 29.32
C LYS A 24 23.45 -46.43 28.62
N ILE A 25 22.57 -47.34 29.04
CA ILE A 25 21.17 -47.44 28.56
C ILE A 25 20.23 -46.58 29.43
N LYS A 26 20.72 -46.01 30.54
CA LYS A 26 19.95 -45.15 31.41
C LYS A 26 19.54 -43.89 30.65
N SER A 27 18.25 -43.74 30.46
CA SER A 27 17.62 -42.61 29.78
C SER A 27 17.99 -41.27 30.45
N VAL A 28 18.54 -40.35 29.67
CA VAL A 28 18.71 -38.91 30.01
C VAL A 28 17.51 -38.07 29.51
N THR A 29 16.30 -38.65 29.52
CA THR A 29 15.05 -38.08 28.97
C THR A 29 14.68 -36.69 29.47
N GLY A 30 15.23 -36.24 30.60
CA GLY A 30 14.97 -34.90 31.14
C GLY A 30 15.79 -33.79 30.48
N ASN A 31 17.04 -34.05 30.07
CA ASN A 31 17.93 -32.98 29.62
C ASN A 31 17.55 -32.46 28.22
N SER A 32 17.30 -33.37 27.28
CA SER A 32 16.87 -33.01 25.92
C SER A 32 15.45 -32.42 25.88
N LEU A 33 14.55 -32.87 26.77
CA LEU A 33 13.20 -32.30 26.87
C LEU A 33 13.23 -30.89 27.46
N ALA A 34 14.05 -30.65 28.48
CA ALA A 34 14.24 -29.32 29.05
C ALA A 34 14.89 -28.35 28.04
N GLU A 35 15.89 -28.79 27.29
CA GLU A 35 16.51 -27.98 26.23
C GLU A 35 15.50 -27.61 25.14
N PHE A 36 14.72 -28.59 24.65
CA PHE A 36 13.67 -28.33 23.66
C PHE A 36 12.57 -27.40 24.20
N ALA A 37 12.17 -27.58 25.46
CA ALA A 37 11.19 -26.72 26.11
C ALA A 37 11.73 -25.29 26.27
N VAL A 38 13.00 -25.11 26.63
CA VAL A 38 13.63 -23.79 26.75
C VAL A 38 13.73 -23.11 25.39
N THR A 39 14.18 -23.81 24.35
CA THR A 39 14.26 -23.21 23.00
C THR A 39 12.87 -22.85 22.48
N THR A 40 11.88 -23.73 22.69
CA THR A 40 10.50 -23.47 22.27
C THR A 40 9.90 -22.31 23.06
N ALA A 41 10.14 -22.25 24.37
CA ALA A 41 9.70 -21.13 25.21
C ALA A 41 10.34 -19.81 24.76
N MET A 42 11.64 -19.79 24.45
CA MET A 42 12.32 -18.58 23.95
C MET A 42 11.77 -18.14 22.59
N MET A 43 11.55 -19.07 21.66
CA MET A 43 10.95 -18.75 20.37
C MET A 43 9.50 -18.28 20.52
N ALA A 44 8.73 -18.91 21.41
CA ALA A 44 7.37 -18.50 21.71
C ALA A 44 7.33 -17.09 22.32
N THR A 45 8.25 -16.75 23.23
CA THR A 45 8.32 -15.40 23.80
C THR A 45 8.74 -14.38 22.76
N LEU A 46 9.74 -14.69 21.92
CA LEU A 46 10.18 -13.79 20.85
C LEU A 46 9.06 -13.56 19.83
N ALA A 47 8.40 -14.62 19.38
CA ALA A 47 7.28 -14.55 18.46
C ALA A 47 6.11 -13.74 19.07
N ALA A 48 5.75 -14.00 20.33
CA ALA A 48 4.69 -13.27 21.02
C ALA A 48 5.02 -11.78 21.16
N THR A 49 6.28 -11.42 21.46
CA THR A 49 6.70 -10.01 21.55
C THR A 49 6.86 -9.34 20.19
N ALA A 50 7.16 -10.09 19.13
CA ALA A 50 7.35 -9.55 17.79
C ALA A 50 6.03 -9.40 17.01
N ALA A 51 5.01 -10.20 17.31
CA ALA A 51 3.74 -10.19 16.58
C ALA A 51 3.08 -8.79 16.50
N PRO A 52 2.99 -8.00 17.58
CA PRO A 52 2.45 -6.63 17.50
C PRO A 52 3.29 -5.72 16.60
N GLN A 53 4.62 -5.83 16.69
CA GLN A 53 5.54 -5.03 15.87
C GLN A 53 5.44 -5.41 14.38
N PHE A 54 5.26 -6.70 14.06
CA PHE A 54 5.08 -7.14 12.68
C PHE A 54 3.78 -6.61 12.06
N GLY A 55 2.71 -6.48 12.84
CA GLY A 55 1.47 -5.85 12.39
C GLY A 55 1.69 -4.38 12.01
N SER A 56 2.25 -3.60 12.93
CA SER A 56 2.53 -2.16 12.69
C SER A 56 3.53 -1.92 11.56
N VAL A 57 4.58 -2.75 11.45
CA VAL A 57 5.55 -2.66 10.33
C VAL A 57 4.88 -3.03 9.00
N GLY A 58 3.93 -3.97 9.01
CA GLY A 58 3.17 -4.35 7.82
C GLY A 58 2.29 -3.20 7.30
N GLU A 59 1.59 -2.51 8.20
CA GLU A 59 0.75 -1.36 7.87
C GLU A 59 1.56 -0.19 7.30
N GLY A 60 2.63 0.22 7.99
CA GLY A 60 3.52 1.27 7.47
C GLY A 60 4.25 0.88 6.16
N ALA A 61 4.36 -0.42 5.85
CA ALA A 61 4.88 -0.87 4.55
C ALA A 61 3.84 -0.72 3.43
N LYS A 62 2.54 -0.92 3.73
CA LYS A 62 1.45 -0.65 2.78
C LYS A 62 1.39 0.83 2.45
N GLU A 63 1.36 1.71 3.45
CA GLU A 63 1.37 3.16 3.27
C GLU A 63 2.53 3.62 2.37
N LYS A 64 3.76 3.16 2.66
CA LYS A 64 4.93 3.49 1.84
C LYS A 64 4.79 3.00 0.41
N LYS A 65 4.23 1.82 0.19
CA LYS A 65 4.00 1.28 -1.15
C LYS A 65 2.95 2.11 -1.89
N THR A 66 1.87 2.50 -1.22
CA THR A 66 0.85 3.41 -1.75
C THR A 66 1.45 4.75 -2.16
N MET A 67 2.19 5.41 -1.27
CA MET A 67 2.82 6.70 -1.57
C MET A 67 3.81 6.61 -2.75
N ASN A 68 4.60 5.52 -2.83
CA ASN A 68 5.49 5.29 -3.97
C ASN A 68 4.74 5.03 -5.29
N ASN A 69 3.55 4.46 -5.24
CA ASN A 69 2.71 4.25 -6.42
C ASN A 69 2.04 5.56 -6.85
N ILE A 70 1.52 6.35 -5.90
CA ILE A 70 1.01 7.71 -6.13
C ILE A 70 2.11 8.57 -6.78
N ASP A 71 3.35 8.49 -6.31
CA ASP A 71 4.49 9.18 -6.92
C ASP A 71 4.69 8.86 -8.40
N LYS A 72 4.54 7.59 -8.78
CA LYS A 72 4.63 7.19 -10.20
C LYS A 72 3.47 7.76 -11.01
N ILE A 73 2.26 7.79 -10.45
CA ILE A 73 1.07 8.33 -11.11
C ILE A 73 1.26 9.84 -11.33
N VAL A 74 1.66 10.58 -10.30
CA VAL A 74 1.95 12.02 -10.38
C VAL A 74 3.06 12.29 -11.39
N GLN A 75 4.13 11.48 -11.39
CA GLN A 75 5.22 11.62 -12.37
C GLN A 75 4.74 11.35 -13.81
N ALA A 76 3.92 10.32 -14.03
CA ALA A 76 3.33 10.03 -15.32
C ALA A 76 2.42 11.16 -15.80
N ALA A 77 1.58 11.71 -14.91
CA ALA A 77 0.71 12.84 -15.21
C ALA A 77 1.50 14.12 -15.51
N ASN A 78 2.60 14.38 -14.80
CA ASN A 78 3.49 15.51 -15.10
C ASN A 78 4.15 15.36 -16.48
N ASN A 79 4.58 14.14 -16.84
CA ASN A 79 5.11 13.87 -18.18
C ASN A 79 4.04 14.10 -19.27
N TYR A 80 2.79 13.67 -19.04
CA TYR A 80 1.67 13.92 -19.96
C TYR A 80 1.41 15.42 -20.10
N TYR A 81 1.37 16.16 -18.99
CA TYR A 81 1.21 17.61 -18.99
C TYR A 81 2.27 18.31 -19.86
N ASN A 82 3.54 17.97 -19.68
CA ASN A 82 4.64 18.55 -20.45
C ASN A 82 4.56 18.19 -21.95
N GLN A 83 4.17 16.95 -22.28
CA GLN A 83 3.94 16.54 -23.67
C GLN A 83 2.83 17.37 -24.32
N LYS A 84 1.71 17.57 -23.62
CA LYS A 84 0.60 18.40 -24.13
C LYS A 84 0.94 19.88 -24.19
N LEU A 85 1.75 20.37 -23.26
CA LEU A 85 2.29 21.73 -23.33
C LEU A 85 3.10 21.95 -24.60
N ASP A 86 3.93 20.99 -24.99
CA ASP A 86 4.75 21.07 -26.20
C ASP A 86 3.93 20.89 -27.50
N GLU A 87 2.95 19.97 -27.50
CA GLU A 87 2.14 19.65 -28.68
C GLU A 87 1.01 20.67 -28.94
N GLU A 88 0.29 21.06 -27.88
CA GLU A 88 -0.94 21.86 -27.93
C GLU A 88 -0.69 23.31 -27.50
N GLY A 89 0.50 23.63 -26.98
CA GLY A 89 0.88 24.96 -26.49
C GLY A 89 0.32 25.28 -25.10
N ARG A 90 -0.48 24.38 -24.51
CA ARG A 90 -0.99 24.44 -23.14
C ARG A 90 -0.97 23.04 -22.55
N GLY A 91 -0.41 22.90 -21.35
CA GLY A 91 -0.40 21.64 -20.65
C GLY A 91 -1.77 21.33 -20.06
N ARG A 92 -2.19 20.07 -20.19
CA ARG A 92 -3.39 19.51 -19.58
C ARG A 92 -3.06 18.13 -19.00
N PHE A 93 -3.82 17.71 -18.01
CA PHE A 93 -3.66 16.39 -17.39
C PHE A 93 -4.48 15.32 -18.14
N PRO A 94 -4.19 14.02 -17.89
CA PRO A 94 -5.01 12.92 -18.38
C PRO A 94 -6.51 13.13 -18.09
N GLY A 95 -7.37 12.80 -19.05
CA GLY A 95 -8.83 12.90 -18.90
C GLY A 95 -9.43 14.30 -19.10
N GLN A 96 -8.60 15.34 -19.17
CA GLN A 96 -9.04 16.67 -19.59
C GLN A 96 -9.18 16.74 -21.11
N VAL A 97 -10.33 17.21 -21.60
CA VAL A 97 -10.47 17.60 -23.01
C VAL A 97 -9.74 18.92 -23.29
N LYS A 98 -9.73 19.85 -22.31
CA LYS A 98 -8.98 21.12 -22.33
C LYS A 98 -8.44 21.47 -20.94
N TYR A 99 -7.44 22.34 -20.87
CA TYR A 99 -6.79 22.74 -19.61
C TYR A 99 -7.74 23.41 -18.60
N ASP A 100 -8.82 24.03 -19.10
CA ASP A 100 -9.84 24.76 -18.34
C ASP A 100 -11.07 23.92 -18.00
N GLU A 101 -11.05 22.62 -18.28
CA GLU A 101 -12.12 21.69 -17.94
C GLU A 101 -11.69 20.78 -16.77
N PRO A 102 -12.53 20.58 -15.73
CA PRO A 102 -12.19 19.72 -14.59
C PRO A 102 -12.19 18.24 -14.98
N VAL A 103 -11.55 17.41 -14.15
CA VAL A 103 -11.73 15.95 -14.15
C VAL A 103 -12.23 15.52 -12.78
N GLY A 104 -13.30 14.73 -12.80
CA GLY A 104 -14.11 14.48 -11.61
C GLY A 104 -15.08 15.63 -11.35
N SER A 105 -15.66 15.63 -10.16
CA SER A 105 -16.62 16.65 -9.69
C SER A 105 -16.00 17.51 -8.60
N ALA A 106 -14.80 18.04 -8.86
CA ALA A 106 -14.15 19.00 -7.96
C ALA A 106 -15.09 20.20 -7.72
N PRO A 107 -15.14 20.75 -6.49
CA PRO A 107 -15.84 22.00 -6.26
C PRO A 107 -15.24 23.10 -7.14
N ASP A 108 -16.10 23.97 -7.67
CA ASP A 108 -15.66 25.14 -8.42
C ASP A 108 -14.78 26.03 -7.53
N ILE A 109 -13.67 26.51 -8.07
CA ILE A 109 -12.83 27.49 -7.38
C ILE A 109 -13.61 28.80 -7.28
N ASP A 110 -13.82 29.31 -6.07
CA ASP A 110 -14.33 30.65 -5.88
C ASP A 110 -13.23 31.66 -6.20
N LEU A 111 -13.25 32.22 -7.41
CA LEU A 111 -12.21 33.18 -7.85
C LEU A 111 -12.18 34.48 -7.04
N ASP A 112 -13.23 34.80 -6.25
CA ASP A 112 -13.24 35.97 -5.38
C ASP A 112 -12.49 35.70 -4.05
N GLU A 113 -12.52 34.45 -3.55
CA GLU A 113 -11.84 34.04 -2.32
C GLU A 113 -10.46 33.39 -2.60
N ASP A 114 -10.35 32.63 -3.70
CA ASP A 114 -9.21 31.87 -4.17
C ASP A 114 -8.76 32.37 -5.56
N PRO A 115 -8.00 33.49 -5.65
CA PRO A 115 -7.65 34.12 -6.92
C PRO A 115 -6.66 33.32 -7.78
N THR A 116 -6.11 32.21 -7.26
CA THR A 116 -5.22 31.31 -7.98
C THR A 116 -5.63 29.84 -7.85
N VAL A 117 -5.26 29.02 -8.83
CA VAL A 117 -5.48 27.57 -8.78
C VAL A 117 -4.79 26.94 -7.56
N ALA A 118 -3.63 27.47 -7.14
CA ALA A 118 -2.91 26.98 -5.97
C ALA A 118 -3.65 27.25 -4.65
N GLU A 119 -4.35 28.39 -4.54
CA GLU A 119 -5.19 28.70 -3.39
C GLU A 119 -6.45 27.83 -3.38
N GLY A 120 -7.14 27.69 -4.51
CA GLY A 120 -8.30 26.78 -4.61
C GLY A 120 -7.94 25.31 -4.31
N LEU A 121 -6.75 24.87 -4.73
CA LEU A 121 -6.20 23.57 -4.35
C LEU A 121 -5.97 23.45 -2.83
N ALA A 122 -5.41 24.49 -2.21
CA ALA A 122 -5.20 24.48 -0.76
C ALA A 122 -6.53 24.43 0.00
N THR A 123 -7.53 25.20 -0.43
CA THR A 123 -8.89 25.17 0.11
C THR A 123 -9.51 23.77 -0.03
N PHE A 124 -9.38 23.15 -1.21
CA PHE A 124 -9.85 21.78 -1.42
C PHE A 124 -9.18 20.79 -0.47
N VAL A 125 -7.86 20.86 -0.31
CA VAL A 125 -7.11 19.96 0.58
C VAL A 125 -7.49 20.17 2.04
N ASP A 126 -7.60 21.42 2.48
CA ASP A 126 -7.83 21.75 3.89
C ASP A 126 -9.29 21.53 4.32
N VAL A 127 -10.26 21.67 3.41
CA VAL A 127 -11.69 21.60 3.73
C VAL A 127 -12.33 20.28 3.30
N GLU A 128 -12.19 19.92 2.03
CA GLU A 128 -12.91 18.77 1.44
C GLU A 128 -12.13 17.49 1.65
N LEU A 129 -10.85 17.47 1.27
CA LEU A 129 -10.02 16.26 1.36
C LEU A 129 -9.81 15.84 2.81
N SER A 130 -9.73 16.79 3.74
CA SER A 130 -9.55 16.52 5.17
C SER A 130 -10.76 15.86 5.85
N ALA A 131 -11.90 15.84 5.16
CA ALA A 131 -13.12 15.17 5.59
C ALA A 131 -13.28 13.75 5.01
N LEU A 132 -12.33 13.29 4.18
CA LEU A 132 -12.32 11.98 3.52
C LEU A 132 -11.20 11.13 4.13
N ASP A 133 -11.45 10.50 5.27
CA ASP A 133 -10.48 9.71 6.03
C ASP A 133 -10.69 8.19 5.94
N ASP A 134 -11.81 7.75 5.35
CA ASP A 134 -12.14 6.33 5.14
C ASP A 134 -12.73 6.09 3.74
N PHE A 135 -12.68 4.84 3.27
CA PHE A 135 -13.25 4.42 1.99
C PHE A 135 -14.79 4.43 1.99
N GLU A 136 -15.41 4.39 3.18
CA GLU A 136 -16.87 4.47 3.34
C GLU A 136 -17.40 5.91 3.36
N ASP A 137 -16.52 6.92 3.36
CA ASP A 137 -16.93 8.32 3.42
C ASP A 137 -17.69 8.76 2.17
N THR A 138 -18.75 9.54 2.39
CA THR A 138 -19.54 10.11 1.31
C THR A 138 -18.83 11.33 0.72
N GLY A 139 -18.47 11.27 -0.56
CA GLY A 139 -17.76 12.37 -1.24
C GLY A 139 -16.61 11.90 -2.14
N LEU A 140 -16.25 10.61 -2.11
CA LEU A 140 -15.25 10.07 -3.04
C LEU A 140 -15.71 10.11 -4.50
N ASN A 141 -17.02 10.26 -4.75
CA ASN A 141 -17.61 10.54 -6.06
C ASN A 141 -17.11 11.84 -6.74
N GLN A 142 -16.43 12.72 -6.00
CA GLN A 142 -15.73 13.86 -6.57
C GLN A 142 -14.52 13.39 -7.40
N PHE A 143 -13.91 12.27 -7.04
CA PHE A 143 -12.77 11.69 -7.72
C PHE A 143 -13.19 10.70 -8.81
N VAL A 144 -12.24 10.39 -9.67
CA VAL A 144 -12.35 9.34 -10.66
C VAL A 144 -11.22 8.33 -10.53
N TYR A 145 -11.47 7.07 -10.89
CA TYR A 145 -10.44 6.04 -10.89
C TYR A 145 -9.31 6.32 -11.89
N VAL A 146 -8.06 6.10 -11.46
CA VAL A 146 -6.87 6.29 -12.32
C VAL A 146 -6.81 5.24 -13.43
N PHE A 147 -7.14 3.98 -13.13
CA PHE A 147 -6.98 2.85 -14.06
C PHE A 147 -8.30 2.16 -14.43
N ALA A 148 -9.45 2.79 -14.20
CA ALA A 148 -10.74 2.21 -14.58
C ALA A 148 -11.58 3.21 -15.36
N ASN A 149 -11.93 2.82 -16.59
CA ASN A 149 -12.63 3.68 -17.55
C ASN A 149 -14.17 3.58 -17.46
N ALA A 150 -14.69 2.52 -16.85
CA ALA A 150 -16.12 2.30 -16.63
C ALA A 150 -16.36 1.22 -15.56
N ASP A 151 -17.55 1.24 -14.97
CA ASP A 151 -18.09 0.20 -14.09
C ASP A 151 -18.13 -1.20 -14.75
N THR A 152 -18.29 -1.23 -16.07
CA THR A 152 -18.31 -2.47 -16.87
C THR A 152 -16.91 -3.02 -17.19
N ASN A 153 -15.83 -2.36 -16.75
CA ASN A 153 -14.47 -2.82 -17.00
C ASN A 153 -14.11 -4.02 -16.11
N THR A 154 -14.44 -5.21 -16.61
CA THR A 154 -14.10 -6.49 -15.97
C THR A 154 -12.61 -6.67 -15.69
N PHE A 155 -11.71 -6.12 -16.53
CA PHE A 155 -10.27 -6.26 -16.33
C PHE A 155 -9.77 -5.42 -15.14
N ALA A 156 -10.33 -4.23 -14.94
CA ALA A 156 -10.02 -3.38 -13.80
C ALA A 156 -10.52 -4.02 -12.49
N VAL A 157 -11.70 -4.64 -12.51
CA VAL A 157 -12.25 -5.38 -11.36
C VAL A 157 -11.41 -6.61 -11.04
N GLU A 158 -11.03 -7.41 -12.05
CA GLU A 158 -10.19 -8.60 -11.87
C GLU A 158 -8.76 -8.29 -11.40
N SER A 159 -8.30 -7.06 -11.64
CA SER A 159 -6.94 -6.61 -11.31
C SER A 159 -6.88 -5.78 -10.01
N ASP A 160 -7.98 -5.67 -9.27
CA ASP A 160 -8.10 -4.85 -8.04
C ASP A 160 -7.70 -3.38 -8.26
N TRP A 161 -8.17 -2.78 -9.36
CA TRP A 161 -7.92 -1.35 -9.68
C TRP A 161 -9.09 -0.44 -9.27
N VAL A 162 -10.20 -1.04 -8.86
CA VAL A 162 -11.42 -0.36 -8.40
C VAL A 162 -11.81 -0.91 -7.04
N SER A 163 -12.51 -0.09 -6.26
CA SER A 163 -13.13 -0.52 -5.01
C SER A 163 -14.64 -0.54 -5.17
N LEU A 164 -15.25 -1.71 -4.99
CA LEU A 164 -16.71 -1.87 -5.16
C LEU A 164 -17.51 -1.29 -3.98
N GLU A 165 -16.83 -0.94 -2.89
CA GLU A 165 -17.41 -0.41 -1.66
C GLU A 165 -17.39 1.13 -1.61
N THR A 166 -16.76 1.79 -2.59
CA THR A 166 -16.65 3.27 -2.66
C THR A 166 -17.62 3.86 -3.69
N ASP A 167 -17.89 5.16 -3.58
CA ASP A 167 -18.75 5.91 -4.53
C ASP A 167 -17.96 6.67 -5.62
N VAL A 168 -16.66 6.36 -5.80
CA VAL A 168 -15.77 6.95 -6.80
C VAL A 168 -16.32 6.77 -8.22
N ASP A 169 -16.25 7.82 -9.03
CA ASP A 169 -16.77 7.82 -10.40
C ASP A 169 -15.70 7.37 -11.45
N TYR A 170 -16.08 7.31 -12.71
CA TYR A 170 -15.24 6.89 -13.81
C TYR A 170 -15.00 8.02 -14.81
N ASN A 171 -13.78 8.13 -15.31
CA ASN A 171 -13.47 8.97 -16.45
C ASN A 171 -12.88 8.11 -17.58
N TYR A 172 -13.64 7.95 -18.66
CA TYR A 172 -13.26 7.05 -19.74
C TYR A 172 -11.93 7.46 -20.39
N ASP A 173 -11.78 8.74 -20.75
CA ASP A 173 -10.60 9.24 -21.46
C ASP A 173 -9.37 9.21 -20.56
N GLY A 174 -9.50 9.65 -19.31
CA GLY A 174 -8.39 9.75 -18.39
C GLY A 174 -7.87 8.40 -17.91
N ALA A 175 -8.75 7.43 -17.68
CA ALA A 175 -8.30 6.08 -17.38
C ALA A 175 -7.55 5.46 -18.57
N ASN A 176 -7.98 5.71 -19.82
CA ASN A 176 -7.25 5.24 -21.00
C ASN A 176 -5.90 5.95 -21.17
N ASP A 177 -5.84 7.27 -20.98
CA ASP A 177 -4.60 8.05 -20.99
C ASP A 177 -3.59 7.49 -19.96
N PHE A 178 -4.05 7.22 -18.73
CA PHE A 178 -3.21 6.61 -17.70
C PHE A 178 -2.78 5.18 -18.06
N MET A 179 -3.69 4.33 -18.56
CA MET A 179 -3.29 3.00 -19.02
C MET A 179 -2.21 3.06 -20.09
N ASP A 180 -2.31 3.98 -21.05
CA ASP A 180 -1.30 4.16 -22.10
C ASP A 180 0.06 4.58 -21.52
N LEU A 181 0.07 5.52 -20.57
CA LEU A 181 1.29 5.96 -19.88
C LEU A 181 1.97 4.83 -19.08
N PHE A 182 1.20 3.88 -18.60
CA PHE A 182 1.67 2.71 -17.85
C PHE A 182 1.84 1.45 -18.73
N GLY A 183 1.79 1.60 -20.05
CA GLY A 183 2.04 0.51 -21.00
C GLY A 183 0.94 -0.55 -21.01
N ASN A 184 -0.33 -0.10 -21.01
CA ASN A 184 -1.54 -0.91 -20.92
C ASN A 184 -1.59 -1.79 -19.66
N ASN A 185 -1.05 -1.28 -18.56
CA ASN A 185 -1.13 -1.88 -17.23
C ASN A 185 -1.50 -0.81 -16.20
N GLY A 186 -1.97 -1.24 -15.05
CA GLY A 186 -2.27 -0.40 -13.91
C GLY A 186 -1.54 -0.90 -12.66
N MET A 187 -1.86 -0.30 -11.52
CA MET A 187 -1.35 -0.69 -10.21
C MET A 187 -2.51 -0.83 -9.25
N SER A 188 -2.54 -1.91 -8.46
CA SER A 188 -3.50 -2.08 -7.37
C SER A 188 -2.98 -1.52 -6.06
N SER A 189 -3.92 -1.11 -5.20
CA SER A 189 -3.61 -0.70 -3.84
C SER A 189 -3.14 -1.92 -3.00
N PRO A 190 -2.25 -1.76 -2.01
CA PRO A 190 -1.93 -2.78 -1.01
C PRO A 190 -3.03 -2.96 0.04
N PHE A 191 -3.99 -2.04 0.10
CA PHE A 191 -5.17 -2.10 0.95
C PHE A 191 -6.26 -2.94 0.28
N GLN A 192 -7.19 -3.46 1.08
CA GLN A 192 -8.21 -4.38 0.56
C GLN A 192 -9.27 -3.62 -0.23
N ASP A 193 -9.71 -2.49 0.31
CA ASP A 193 -10.78 -1.67 -0.25
C ASP A 193 -10.22 -0.35 -0.84
N GLY A 194 -8.89 -0.22 -0.88
CA GLY A 194 -8.18 0.89 -1.48
C GLY A 194 -8.08 0.81 -3.00
N ALA A 195 -8.06 1.97 -3.64
CA ALA A 195 -7.91 2.13 -5.08
C ALA A 195 -7.29 3.49 -5.39
N TYR A 196 -6.51 3.59 -6.47
CA TYR A 196 -5.93 4.88 -6.86
C TYR A 196 -6.95 5.74 -7.58
N ILE A 197 -7.16 6.93 -7.05
CA ILE A 197 -8.13 7.91 -7.53
C ILE A 197 -7.45 9.24 -7.80
N TYR A 198 -8.01 10.03 -8.70
CA TYR A 198 -7.50 11.36 -9.00
C TYR A 198 -8.62 12.34 -9.35
N LEU A 199 -8.29 13.62 -9.22
CA LEU A 199 -9.14 14.74 -9.55
C LEU A 199 -8.27 15.85 -10.12
N VAL A 200 -8.81 16.61 -11.07
CA VAL A 200 -8.11 17.74 -11.67
C VAL A 200 -8.92 19.00 -11.45
N ILE A 201 -8.31 19.95 -10.75
CA ILE A 201 -8.80 21.31 -10.62
C ILE A 201 -8.41 22.06 -11.91
N PRO A 202 -9.38 22.66 -12.63
CA PRO A 202 -9.13 23.25 -13.93
C PRO A 202 -8.23 24.49 -13.80
N GLY A 203 -7.41 24.70 -14.83
CA GLY A 203 -6.72 25.97 -15.02
C GLY A 203 -7.69 27.04 -15.49
N PHE A 204 -7.25 28.29 -15.51
CA PHE A 204 -8.06 29.38 -16.05
C PHE A 204 -7.19 30.52 -16.58
N GLY A 205 -7.83 31.54 -17.13
CA GLY A 205 -7.14 32.72 -17.64
C GLY A 205 -6.48 32.52 -19.00
N SER A 206 -5.86 33.58 -19.51
CA SER A 206 -5.20 33.58 -20.82
C SER A 206 -4.05 34.59 -20.87
N GLY A 207 -3.15 34.45 -21.84
CA GLY A 207 -1.99 35.35 -21.96
C GLY A 207 -1.06 35.28 -20.75
N THR A 208 -0.78 36.43 -20.14
CA THR A 208 0.08 36.56 -18.95
C THR A 208 -0.59 36.10 -17.66
N ASP A 209 -1.91 35.97 -17.66
CA ASP A 209 -2.71 35.62 -16.47
C ASP A 209 -3.17 34.14 -16.53
N ALA A 210 -2.57 33.34 -17.42
CA ALA A 210 -2.89 31.93 -17.55
C ALA A 210 -2.35 31.14 -16.34
N GLN A 211 -3.24 30.41 -15.69
CA GLN A 211 -2.94 29.50 -14.59
C GLN A 211 -3.03 28.05 -15.09
N SER A 212 -2.05 27.23 -14.72
CA SER A 212 -2.04 25.80 -15.01
C SER A 212 -3.08 25.07 -14.16
N PRO A 213 -3.70 23.98 -14.67
CA PRO A 213 -4.51 23.10 -13.84
C PRO A 213 -3.67 22.47 -12.72
N ALA A 214 -4.35 22.01 -11.67
CA ALA A 214 -3.74 21.27 -10.57
C ALA A 214 -4.32 19.86 -10.46
N LEU A 215 -3.47 18.91 -10.08
CA LEU A 215 -3.82 17.50 -9.94
C LEU A 215 -3.77 17.10 -8.47
N VAL A 216 -4.77 16.34 -8.04
CA VAL A 216 -4.78 15.61 -6.78
C VAL A 216 -4.84 14.12 -7.09
N VAL A 217 -3.90 13.34 -6.56
CA VAL A 217 -3.91 11.87 -6.65
C VAL A 217 -3.93 11.32 -5.24
N ALA A 218 -4.84 10.39 -4.97
CA ALA A 218 -5.04 9.78 -3.67
C ALA A 218 -5.28 8.26 -3.75
N ASP A 219 -5.27 7.62 -2.59
CA ASP A 219 -5.78 6.25 -2.41
C ASP A 219 -7.12 6.35 -1.66
N ALA A 220 -8.16 5.71 -2.22
CA ALA A 220 -9.51 5.70 -1.66
C ALA A 220 -9.59 5.12 -0.25
N GLU A 221 -8.61 4.31 0.18
CA GLU A 221 -8.55 3.80 1.56
C GLU A 221 -8.51 4.93 2.60
N ASN A 222 -7.72 5.97 2.34
CA ASN A 222 -7.61 7.13 3.23
C ASN A 222 -7.06 8.34 2.44
N PRO A 223 -7.91 9.06 1.69
CA PRO A 223 -7.47 10.18 0.87
C PRO A 223 -6.81 11.29 1.67
N THR A 224 -7.26 11.54 2.90
CA THR A 224 -6.68 12.55 3.79
C THR A 224 -5.18 12.32 4.02
N GLN A 225 -4.75 11.08 4.24
CA GLN A 225 -3.34 10.78 4.55
C GLN A 225 -2.54 10.28 3.34
N LEU A 226 -3.20 9.62 2.40
CA LEU A 226 -2.58 8.94 1.27
C LEU A 226 -2.84 9.72 -0.02
N HIS A 227 -2.40 10.98 -0.07
CA HIS A 227 -2.50 11.81 -1.28
C HIS A 227 -1.20 12.53 -1.62
N LYS A 228 -1.13 12.99 -2.87
CA LYS A 228 -0.18 14.00 -3.33
C LYS A 228 -0.86 14.95 -4.30
N THR A 229 -0.39 16.19 -4.28
CA THR A 229 -0.83 17.23 -5.21
C THR A 229 0.29 17.63 -6.15
N LEU A 230 -0.09 18.13 -7.33
CA LEU A 230 0.83 18.64 -8.33
C LEU A 230 0.26 19.91 -8.94
N VAL A 231 1.04 21.00 -8.82
CA VAL A 231 0.88 22.23 -9.60
C VAL A 231 2.13 22.33 -10.49
N PRO A 232 2.00 22.28 -11.83
CA PRO A 232 3.12 22.32 -12.77
C PRO A 232 3.99 23.57 -12.71
#